data_AF-U9UKP3-F1
#
_entry.id   AF-U9UKP3-F1
#
_cell.length_a   1.000
_cell.length_b   1.000
_cell.length_c   1.000
_cell.angle_alpha   90.00
_cell.angle_beta   90.00
_cell.angle_gamma   90.00
#
_symmetry.space_group_name_H-M   'P 1'
#
loop_
_entity.id
_entity.type
_entity.pdbx_description
1 polymer ?
#
loop_
_entity_poly.entity_id
_entity_poly.type
_entity_poly.pdbx_seq_one_letter_code
_entity_poly.pdbx_strand_id
1 'polypeptide(L)' 'LEWWKLHEKKFPILASIARKYLGICATSVPSERLFSDVGNNITNKRINIDPNLVEQMLFL' A
#
# COMPACT_ATOMS: atom_id res chain seq x y z
N LEU A 1 4.72 -7.40 11.66
CA LEU A 1 3.48 -8.00 12.25
C LEU A 1 3.65 -9.44 12.75
N GLU A 2 4.77 -10.12 12.44
CA GLU A 2 4.99 -11.53 12.77
C GLU A 2 4.97 -11.83 14.28
N TRP A 3 5.50 -10.93 15.11
CA TRP A 3 5.43 -11.05 16.56
C TRP A 3 3.99 -11.12 17.09
N TRP A 4 3.10 -10.27 16.56
CA TRP A 4 1.67 -10.25 16.90
C TRP A 4 0.93 -11.49 16.38
N LYS A 5 1.34 -12.06 15.25
CA LYS A 5 0.83 -13.36 14.76
C LYS A 5 1.21 -14.49 15.72
N LEU A 6 2.46 -14.53 16.20
CA LEU A 6 2.93 -15.57 17.12
C LEU A 6 2.22 -15.50 18.48
N HIS A 7 1.90 -14.30 18.94
CA HIS A 7 1.32 -14.05 20.27
C HIS A 7 -0.20 -13.83 20.26
N GLU A 8 -0.87 -14.03 19.13
CA GLU A 8 -2.32 -13.81 18.98
C GLU A 8 -3.13 -14.65 19.97
N LYS A 9 -2.74 -15.91 20.21
CA LYS A 9 -3.44 -16.79 21.18
C LYS A 9 -3.36 -16.27 22.61
N LYS A 10 -2.26 -15.58 22.97
CA LYS A 10 -2.04 -15.03 24.31
C LYS A 10 -2.68 -13.66 24.48
N PHE A 11 -2.77 -12.88 23.40
CA PHE A 11 -3.33 -11.53 23.41
C PHE A 11 -4.25 -11.29 22.20
N PRO A 12 -5.42 -11.95 22.12
CA PRO A 12 -6.26 -11.93 20.93
C PRO A 12 -6.80 -10.53 20.60
N ILE A 13 -7.19 -9.77 21.63
CA ILE A 13 -7.72 -8.41 21.47
C ILE A 13 -6.61 -7.46 21.02
N LEU A 14 -5.45 -7.52 21.68
CA LEU A 14 -4.35 -6.61 21.40
C LEU A 14 -3.69 -6.92 20.04
N ALA A 15 -3.59 -8.19 19.66
CA ALA A 15 -3.11 -8.60 18.34
C ALA A 15 -4.04 -8.11 17.22
N SER A 16 -5.36 -8.10 17.45
CA SER A 16 -6.34 -7.53 16.50
C SER A 16 -6.14 -6.03 16.31
N ILE A 17 -5.96 -5.29 17.41
CA ILE A 17 -5.69 -3.84 17.39
C ILE A 17 -4.35 -3.56 16.70
N ALA A 18 -3.30 -4.29 17.07
CA ALA A 18 -1.98 -4.13 16.51
C ALA A 18 -1.95 -4.39 15.00
N ARG A 19 -2.68 -5.39 14.50
CA ARG A 19 -2.84 -5.58 13.04
C ARG A 19 -3.50 -4.39 12.37
N LYS A 20 -4.55 -3.84 12.99
CA LYS A 20 -5.29 -2.71 12.43
C LYS A 20 -4.43 -1.43 12.35
N TYR A 21 -3.65 -1.13 13.38
CA TYR A 21 -2.90 0.13 13.44
C TYR A 21 -1.46 0.04 12.93
N LEU A 22 -0.78 -1.10 13.13
CA LEU A 22 0.60 -1.29 12.65
C LEU A 22 0.67 -1.88 11.24
N GLY A 23 -0.44 -2.37 10.70
CA GLY A 23 -0.54 -2.82 9.31
C GLY A 23 -0.77 -1.67 8.32
N ILE A 24 -1.23 -0.52 8.80
CA ILE A 24 -1.36 0.69 8.00
C ILE A 24 0.02 1.34 7.93
N CYS A 25 0.50 1.65 6.73
CA CYS A 25 1.71 2.46 6.58
C CYS A 25 1.50 3.80 7.28
N ALA A 26 2.35 4.11 8.26
CA ALA A 26 2.25 5.35 9.05
C ALA A 26 2.50 6.62 8.20
N THR A 27 2.98 6.47 6.98
CA THR A 27 3.33 7.56 6.07
C THR A 27 2.74 7.31 4.68
N SER A 28 2.42 8.38 3.96
CA SER A 28 2.00 8.37 2.55
C SER A 28 3.12 8.03 1.57
N VAL A 29 4.36 7.92 2.05
CA VAL A 29 5.57 7.67 1.24
C VAL A 29 5.44 6.45 0.31
N PRO A 30 4.80 5.31 0.68
CA PRO A 30 4.62 4.18 -0.23
C PRO A 30 3.64 4.50 -1.37
N SER A 31 2.55 5.22 -1.07
CA SER A 31 1.60 5.66 -2.09
C SER A 31 2.22 6.72 -2.98
N GLU A 32 2.93 7.70 -2.43
CA GLU A 32 3.63 8.73 -3.20
C GLU A 32 4.72 8.14 -4.10
N ARG A 33 5.42 7.10 -3.65
CA ARG A 33 6.37 6.37 -4.50
C ARG A 33 5.66 5.66 -5.66
N LEU A 34 4.57 4.95 -5.39
CA LEU A 34 3.76 4.32 -6.44
C LEU A 34 3.21 5.35 -7.44
N PHE A 35 2.65 6.46 -6.96
CA PHE A 35 2.15 7.53 -7.81
C PHE A 35 3.26 8.28 -8.56
N SER A 36 4.45 8.44 -7.97
CA SER A 36 5.61 9.05 -8.63
C SER A 36 6.20 8.13 -9.70
N ASP A 37 6.29 6.83 -9.45
CA ASP A 37 6.79 5.86 -10.44
C ASP A 37 5.83 5.75 -11.63
N VAL A 38 4.52 5.69 -11.36
CA VAL A 38 3.47 5.72 -12.39
C VAL A 38 3.50 7.05 -13.14
N GLY A 39 3.53 8.18 -12.43
CA GLY A 39 3.61 9.51 -13.03
C GLY A 39 4.86 9.73 -13.87
N ASN A 40 6.02 9.23 -13.44
CA ASN A 40 7.28 9.35 -14.16
C ASN A 40 7.34 8.41 -15.38
N ASN A 41 6.69 7.24 -15.32
CA ASN A 41 6.56 6.33 -16.46
C ASN A 41 5.58 6.88 -17.51
N ILE A 42 4.44 7.43 -17.08
CA ILE A 42 3.46 8.12 -17.94
C ILE A 42 4.04 9.40 -18.53
N THR A 43 4.83 10.17 -17.78
CA THR A 43 5.42 11.43 -18.26
C THR A 43 6.59 11.20 -19.21
N ASN A 44 7.44 10.20 -18.96
CA ASN A 44 8.55 9.87 -19.88
C ASN A 44 8.08 9.20 -21.17
N LYS A 45 6.99 8.42 -21.14
CA LYS A 45 6.35 7.86 -22.33
C LYS A 45 5.11 8.70 -22.65
N ARG A 46 5.26 9.77 -23.44
CA ARG A 46 4.15 10.54 -24.04
C ARG A 46 3.26 9.63 -24.91
N ILE A 47 2.39 8.85 -24.29
CA ILE A 47 1.33 8.10 -24.91
C ILE A 47 0.08 8.36 -24.07
N ASN A 48 -0.99 8.70 -24.77
CA ASN A 48 -2.31 8.98 -24.25
C ASN A 48 -2.86 7.71 -23.59
N ILE A 49 -2.37 7.39 -22.39
CA ILE A 49 -2.79 6.22 -21.63
C ILE A 49 -4.18 6.55 -21.07
N ASP A 50 -5.14 5.70 -21.43
CA ASP A 50 -6.50 5.81 -20.96
C ASP A 50 -6.50 5.81 -19.42
N PRO A 51 -7.19 6.74 -18.75
CA PRO A 51 -7.18 6.85 -17.28
C PRO A 51 -7.63 5.57 -16.59
N ASN A 52 -8.45 4.76 -17.26
CA ASN A 52 -8.88 3.45 -16.78
C ASN A 52 -7.70 2.46 -16.68
N LEU A 53 -6.74 2.48 -17.61
CA LEU A 53 -5.55 1.62 -17.56
C LEU A 53 -4.61 2.04 -16.43
N VAL A 54 -4.51 3.34 -16.14
CA VAL A 54 -3.72 3.85 -15.00
C VAL A 54 -4.32 3.39 -13.67
N GLU A 55 -5.64 3.45 -13.56
CA GLU A 55 -6.37 2.93 -12.41
C GLU A 55 -6.10 1.43 -12.23
N GLN A 56 -6.23 0.63 -13.28
CA GLN A 56 -5.92 -0.80 -13.21
C GLN A 56 -4.47 -1.08 -12.79
N MET A 57 -3.49 -0.28 -13.22
CA MET A 57 -2.09 -0.45 -12.81
C MET A 57 -1.81 -0.06 -11.35
N LEU A 58 -2.60 0.86 -10.77
CA LEU A 58 -2.46 1.27 -9.36
C LEU A 58 -3.08 0.26 -8.39
N PHE A 59 -4.06 -0.52 -8.85
CA PHE A 59 -4.79 -1.50 -8.05
C PHE A 59 -4.25 -2.95 -8.18
N LEU A 60 -3.32 -3.22 -9.11
CA LEU A 60 -2.73 -4.55 -9.35
C LEU A 60 -1.38 -4.72 -8.63
#